data_AF-A0A177PFB1-F1
#
_entry.id   AF-A0A177PFB1-F1
#
_cell.length_a   1.000
_cell.length_b   1.000
_cell.length_c   1.000
_cell.angle_alpha   90.00
_cell.angle_beta   90.00
_cell.angle_gamma   90.00
#
_symmetry.space_group_name_H-M   'P 1'
#
loop_
_entity.id
_entity.type
_entity.pdbx_description
1 polymer ?
#
loop_
_entity_poly.entity_id
_entity_poly.type
_entity_poly.pdbx_seq_one_letter_code
_entity_poly.pdbx_strand_id
1 'polypeptide(L)'
;MSAAAILKLQASGFSVEQVSALAELVDTQAATKADVEAASHKFDQKIEATGHKLDQKIDGVEHRLELKIGELKSDLEATERRLDQKIDGVEHRLELKIEGLDRKITETNANTLKWVIGAIGFQTLVLVGTIVGAVAALTRFIPAAPILHQ
;
A
#
# COMPACT_ATOMS: atom_id res chain seq x y z
N MET A 1 -18.46 60.80 -41.50
CA MET A 1 -18.23 60.51 -42.96
C MET A 1 -17.11 61.36 -43.55
N SER A 2 -16.43 60.97 -44.64
CA SER A 2 -15.42 61.85 -45.28
C SER A 2 -16.07 62.95 -46.13
N ALA A 3 -15.42 64.12 -46.22
CA ALA A 3 -15.90 65.25 -47.05
C ALA A 3 -16.07 64.86 -48.53
N ALA A 4 -15.22 63.97 -49.03
CA ALA A 4 -15.32 63.44 -50.39
C ALA A 4 -16.58 62.57 -50.61
N ALA A 5 -17.01 61.82 -49.58
CA ALA A 5 -18.24 61.03 -49.63
C ALA A 5 -19.48 61.92 -49.60
N ILE A 6 -19.44 63.01 -48.82
CA ILE A 6 -20.50 64.03 -48.76
C ILE A 6 -20.69 64.69 -50.13
N LEU A 7 -19.60 65.16 -50.76
CA LEU A 7 -19.64 65.80 -52.08
C LEU A 7 -20.13 64.85 -53.19
N LYS A 8 -19.72 63.58 -53.17
CA LYS A 8 -20.19 62.58 -54.13
C LYS A 8 -21.69 62.31 -54.02
N LEU A 9 -22.23 62.27 -52.80
CA LEU A 9 -23.67 62.07 -52.59
C LEU A 9 -24.48 63.27 -53.07
N GLN A 10 -24.04 64.49 -52.76
CA GLN A 10 -24.69 65.72 -53.26
C GLN A 10 -24.66 65.80 -54.79
N ALA A 11 -23.53 65.46 -55.42
CA ALA A 11 -23.41 65.37 -56.88
C ALA A 11 -24.29 64.28 -57.51
N SER A 12 -24.72 63.30 -56.72
CA SER A 12 -25.62 62.22 -57.16
C SER A 12 -27.11 62.55 -56.98
N GLY A 13 -27.45 63.78 -56.57
CA GLY A 13 -28.83 64.27 -56.46
C GLY A 13 -29.47 64.20 -55.07
N PHE A 14 -28.72 63.83 -54.03
CA PHE A 14 -29.21 63.90 -52.64
C PHE A 14 -29.19 65.35 -52.12
N SER A 15 -30.23 65.74 -51.36
CA SER A 15 -30.31 67.08 -50.77
C SER A 15 -29.28 67.27 -49.65
N VAL A 16 -28.97 68.52 -49.33
CA VAL A 16 -28.05 68.87 -48.23
C VAL A 16 -28.57 68.32 -46.90
N GLU A 17 -29.89 68.42 -46.64
CA GLU A 17 -30.51 67.89 -45.43
C GLU A 17 -30.40 66.36 -45.34
N GLN A 18 -30.58 65.65 -46.46
CA GLN A 18 -30.45 64.18 -46.50
C GLN A 18 -29.02 63.72 -46.20
N VAL A 19 -28.02 64.39 -46.80
CA VAL A 19 -26.61 64.06 -46.55
C VAL A 19 -26.17 64.46 -45.14
N SER A 20 -26.69 65.58 -44.61
CA SER A 20 -26.42 66.01 -43.23
C SER A 20 -27.01 65.05 -42.20
N ALA A 21 -28.27 64.62 -42.38
CA ALA A 21 -28.91 63.66 -41.48
C ALA A 21 -28.19 62.30 -41.50
N LEU A 22 -27.73 61.85 -42.68
CA LEU A 22 -26.94 60.62 -42.80
C LEU A 22 -25.55 60.76 -42.16
N ALA A 23 -24.88 61.90 -42.32
CA ALA A 23 -23.60 62.16 -41.70
C ALA A 23 -23.71 62.17 -40.16
N GLU A 24 -24.76 62.80 -39.62
CA GLU A 24 -25.06 62.82 -38.19
C GLU A 24 -25.36 61.41 -37.65
N LEU A 25 -26.16 60.61 -38.38
CA LEU A 25 -26.43 59.22 -38.04
C LEU A 25 -25.14 58.37 -38.03
N VAL A 26 -24.28 58.52 -39.04
CA VAL A 26 -23.01 57.80 -39.13
C VAL A 26 -22.07 58.19 -38.00
N ASP A 27 -21.96 59.48 -37.68
CA ASP A 27 -21.06 59.95 -36.64
C ASP A 27 -21.58 59.60 -35.23
N THR A 28 -22.89 59.42 -35.04
CA THR A 28 -23.48 59.03 -33.74
C THR A 28 -23.61 57.52 -33.52
N GLN A 29 -23.85 56.73 -34.56
CA GLN A 29 -24.15 55.29 -34.41
C GLN A 29 -23.07 54.36 -34.95
N ALA A 30 -22.20 54.80 -35.86
CA ALA A 30 -21.18 53.92 -36.41
C ALA A 30 -19.97 53.85 -35.47
N ALA A 31 -19.59 52.63 -35.07
CA ALA A 31 -18.28 52.39 -34.50
C ALA A 31 -17.22 52.76 -35.55
N THR A 32 -16.25 53.58 -35.14
CA THR A 32 -15.15 53.95 -36.02
C THR A 32 -14.14 52.81 -36.09
N LYS A 33 -13.25 52.84 -37.10
CA LYS A 33 -12.13 51.90 -37.18
C LYS A 33 -11.27 51.93 -35.91
N ALA A 34 -11.08 53.12 -35.32
CA ALA A 34 -10.31 53.30 -34.09
C ALA A 34 -10.97 52.59 -32.90
N ASP A 35 -12.30 52.62 -32.79
CA ASP A 35 -13.03 51.91 -31.74
C ASP A 35 -12.85 50.39 -31.85
N VAL A 36 -12.87 49.86 -33.08
CA VAL A 36 -12.65 48.44 -33.35
C VAL A 36 -11.20 48.03 -33.02
N GLU A 37 -10.21 48.83 -33.42
CA GLU A 37 -8.80 48.58 -33.09
C GLU A 37 -8.55 48.63 -31.57
N ALA A 38 -9.15 49.60 -30.87
CA ALA A 38 -9.06 49.69 -29.42
C ALA A 38 -9.73 48.49 -28.72
N ALA A 39 -10.89 48.05 -29.22
CA ALA A 39 -11.55 46.85 -28.72
C ALA A 39 -10.70 45.58 -28.96
N SER A 40 -10.08 45.45 -30.14
CA SER A 40 -9.16 44.36 -30.47
C SER A 40 -7.99 44.32 -29.50
N HIS A 41 -7.29 45.44 -29.31
CA HIS A 41 -6.17 45.52 -28.37
C HIS A 41 -6.58 45.17 -26.93
N LYS A 42 -7.76 45.62 -26.49
CA LYS A 42 -8.28 45.27 -25.17
C LYS A 42 -8.58 43.78 -25.04
N PHE A 43 -9.04 43.13 -26.11
CA PHE A 43 -9.24 41.69 -26.12
C PHE A 43 -7.91 40.92 -26.12
N ASP A 44 -6.93 41.34 -26.92
CA ASP A 44 -5.60 40.72 -26.94
C ASP A 44 -4.96 40.75 -25.55
N GLN A 45 -4.99 41.92 -24.88
CA GLN A 45 -4.50 42.05 -23.50
C GLN A 45 -5.24 41.14 -22.51
N LYS A 46 -6.56 40.99 -22.66
CA LYS A 46 -7.35 40.10 -21.81
C LYS A 46 -7.02 38.63 -22.06
N ILE A 47 -6.78 38.25 -23.31
CA ILE A 47 -6.40 36.89 -23.68
C ILE A 47 -5.03 36.57 -23.08
N GLU A 48 -4.06 37.46 -23.24
CA GLU A 48 -2.71 37.30 -22.68
C GLU A 48 -2.75 37.22 -21.15
N ALA A 49 -3.47 38.13 -20.48
CA ALA A 49 -3.65 38.09 -19.04
C ALA A 49 -4.34 36.81 -18.54
N THR A 50 -5.30 36.28 -19.32
CA THR A 50 -5.97 35.02 -19.00
C THR A 50 -5.02 33.83 -19.20
N GLY A 51 -4.20 33.85 -20.26
CA GLY A 51 -3.16 32.87 -20.52
C GLY A 51 -2.18 32.77 -19.35
N HIS A 52 -1.58 33.89 -18.95
CA HIS A 52 -0.66 33.93 -17.80
C HIS A 52 -1.29 33.44 -16.50
N LYS A 53 -2.56 33.77 -16.25
CA LYS A 53 -3.27 33.28 -15.06
C LYS A 53 -3.51 31.77 -15.11
N LEU A 54 -3.75 31.21 -16.29
CA LEU A 54 -3.87 29.76 -16.48
C LEU A 54 -2.53 29.07 -16.28
N ASP A 55 -1.45 29.58 -16.86
CA ASP A 55 -0.10 29.04 -16.70
C ASP A 55 0.29 28.97 -15.22
N GLN A 56 0.13 30.08 -14.48
CA GLN A 56 0.39 30.12 -13.04
C GLN A 56 -0.45 29.10 -12.25
N LYS A 57 -1.70 28.88 -12.68
CA LYS A 57 -2.58 27.89 -12.03
C LYS A 57 -2.15 26.46 -12.35
N ILE A 58 -1.68 26.21 -13.58
CA ILE A 58 -1.14 24.91 -14.00
C ILE A 58 0.13 24.62 -13.21
N ASP A 59 1.10 25.54 -13.18
CA ASP A 59 2.33 25.41 -12.39
C ASP A 59 2.03 25.14 -10.91
N GLY A 60 1.05 25.86 -10.35
CA GLY A 60 0.63 25.65 -8.96
C GLY A 60 -0.04 24.29 -8.71
N VAL A 61 -0.72 23.71 -9.71
CA VAL A 61 -1.28 22.36 -9.62
C VAL A 61 -0.18 21.31 -9.77
N GLU A 62 0.73 21.48 -10.72
CA GLU A 62 1.87 20.58 -10.93
C GLU A 62 2.73 20.49 -9.67
N HIS A 63 3.10 21.62 -9.09
CA HIS A 63 3.90 21.63 -7.86
C HIS A 63 3.19 20.93 -6.68
N ARG A 64 1.87 21.14 -6.53
CA ARG A 64 1.09 20.45 -5.49
C ARG A 64 1.00 18.94 -5.72
N LEU A 65 0.96 18.50 -6.97
CA LEU A 65 0.96 17.08 -7.32
C LEU A 65 2.32 16.45 -7.04
N GLU A 66 3.42 17.12 -7.41
CA GLU A 66 4.78 16.66 -7.10
C GLU A 66 5.00 16.47 -5.60
N LEU A 67 4.58 17.45 -4.78
CA LEU A 67 4.66 17.35 -3.32
C LEU A 67 3.86 16.14 -2.80
N LYS A 68 2.61 15.98 -3.23
CA LYS A 68 1.77 14.84 -2.81
C LYS A 68 2.34 13.49 -3.23
N ILE A 69 2.92 13.41 -4.43
CA ILE A 69 3.59 12.18 -4.89
C ILE A 69 4.82 11.88 -4.01
N GLY A 70 5.60 12.91 -3.65
CA GLY A 70 6.72 12.78 -2.72
C GLY A 70 6.29 12.29 -1.33
N GLU A 71 5.24 12.88 -0.77
CA GLU A 71 4.65 12.47 0.52
C GLU A 71 4.17 11.01 0.47
N LEU A 72 3.40 10.62 -0.55
CA LEU A 72 2.91 9.25 -0.71
C LEU A 72 4.05 8.24 -0.85
N LYS A 73 5.13 8.59 -1.54
CA LYS A 73 6.32 7.73 -1.66
C LYS A 73 6.98 7.53 -0.30
N SER A 74 7.14 8.60 0.48
CA SER A 74 7.70 8.53 1.83
C SER A 74 6.85 7.68 2.77
N ASP A 75 5.52 7.85 2.72
CA ASP A 75 4.59 7.06 3.54
C ASP A 75 4.61 5.58 3.17
N LEU A 76 4.76 5.26 1.88
CA LEU A 76 4.90 3.90 1.39
C LEU A 76 6.19 3.26 1.91
N GLU A 77 7.33 3.94 1.77
CA GLU A 77 8.62 3.46 2.29
C GLU A 77 8.60 3.26 3.81
N ALA A 78 7.93 4.16 4.55
CA ALA A 78 7.76 4.01 6.00
C ALA A 78 6.89 2.80 6.37
N THR A 79 5.84 2.55 5.58
CA THR A 79 4.95 1.40 5.76
C THR A 79 5.67 0.09 5.47
N GLU A 80 6.46 0.03 4.39
CA GLU A 80 7.29 -1.12 4.02
C GLU A 80 8.26 -1.49 5.14
N ARG A 81 9.06 -0.52 5.63
CA ARG A 81 9.98 -0.74 6.75
C ARG A 81 9.29 -1.23 8.02
N ARG A 82 8.11 -0.70 8.32
CA ARG A 82 7.32 -1.13 9.48
C ARG A 82 6.79 -2.56 9.32
N LEU A 83 6.46 -2.97 8.10
CA LEU A 83 6.03 -4.34 7.80
C LEU A 83 7.22 -5.31 7.91
N ASP A 84 8.39 -4.95 7.37
CA ASP A 84 9.61 -5.76 7.51
C ASP A 84 9.94 -6.01 8.98
N GLN A 85 9.98 -4.94 9.79
CA GLN A 85 10.21 -5.07 11.24
C GLN A 85 9.17 -5.96 11.95
N LYS A 86 7.91 -5.92 11.50
CA LYS A 86 6.85 -6.78 12.05
C LYS A 86 7.04 -8.22 11.63
N ILE A 87 7.49 -8.47 10.40
CA ILE A 87 7.79 -9.81 9.88
C ILE A 87 8.97 -10.39 10.67
N ASP A 88 10.07 -9.67 10.80
CA ASP A 88 11.24 -10.07 11.59
C ASP A 88 10.84 -10.40 13.04
N GLY A 89 10.00 -9.55 13.65
CA GLY A 89 9.50 -9.78 14.99
C GLY A 89 8.58 -11.00 15.12
N VAL A 90 7.83 -11.35 14.08
CA VAL A 90 7.02 -12.57 14.03
C VAL A 90 7.91 -13.79 13.85
N GLU A 91 8.89 -13.74 12.93
CA GLU A 91 9.86 -14.79 12.66
C GLU A 91 10.62 -15.16 13.94
N HIS A 92 11.21 -14.17 14.61
CA HIS A 92 11.94 -14.39 15.86
C HIS A 92 11.07 -15.01 16.97
N ARG A 93 9.81 -14.57 17.09
CA ARG A 93 8.86 -15.15 18.06
C ARG A 93 8.50 -16.59 17.73
N LEU A 94 8.45 -16.95 16.45
CA LEU A 94 8.19 -18.32 16.02
C LEU A 94 9.41 -19.21 16.27
N GLU A 95 10.63 -18.75 15.96
CA GLU A 95 11.88 -19.44 16.27
C GLU A 95 11.97 -19.77 17.77
N LEU A 96 11.79 -18.78 18.65
CA LEU A 96 11.81 -18.99 20.10
C LEU A 96 10.76 -19.99 20.59
N LYS A 97 9.56 -19.98 19.97
CA LYS A 97 8.51 -20.95 20.29
C LYS A 97 8.88 -22.36 19.83
N ILE A 98 9.46 -22.50 18.65
CA ILE A 98 9.91 -23.78 18.10
C ILE A 98 11.02 -24.36 18.98
N GLU A 99 12.03 -23.57 19.33
CA GLU A 99 13.08 -24.00 20.27
C GLU A 99 12.53 -24.37 21.64
N GLY A 100 11.55 -23.60 22.13
CA GLY A 100 10.86 -23.90 23.39
C GLY A 100 10.10 -25.23 23.36
N LEU A 101 9.47 -25.55 22.23
CA LEU A 101 8.80 -26.84 22.02
C LEU A 101 9.82 -27.98 21.91
N ASP A 102 10.93 -27.78 21.20
CA ASP A 102 11.97 -28.79 21.04
C ASP A 102 12.61 -29.19 22.38
N ARG A 103 12.87 -28.20 23.26
CA ARG A 103 13.32 -28.44 24.63
C ARG A 103 12.30 -29.25 25.44
N LYS A 104 11.01 -28.91 25.37
CA LYS A 104 9.95 -29.64 26.08
C LYS A 104 9.80 -31.07 25.59
N ILE A 105 9.91 -31.30 24.28
CA ILE A 105 9.86 -32.64 23.67
C ILE A 105 11.06 -33.45 24.16
N THR A 106 12.27 -32.88 24.13
CA THR A 106 13.49 -33.55 24.60
C THR A 106 13.41 -33.91 26.07
N GLU A 107 12.95 -32.99 26.93
CA GLU A 107 12.74 -33.23 28.35
C GLU A 107 11.70 -34.35 28.60
N THR A 108 10.58 -34.29 27.90
CA THR A 108 9.51 -35.30 27.99
C THR A 108 9.99 -36.67 27.54
N ASN A 109 10.76 -36.74 26.45
CA ASN A 109 11.35 -37.99 25.95
C ASN A 109 12.35 -38.56 26.95
N ALA A 110 13.21 -37.72 27.55
CA ALA A 110 14.17 -38.16 28.56
C ALA A 110 13.47 -38.70 29.82
N ASN A 111 12.41 -38.02 30.28
CA ASN A 111 11.62 -38.47 31.43
C ASN A 111 10.86 -39.78 31.12
N THR A 112 10.25 -39.87 29.94
CA THR A 112 9.59 -41.10 29.47
C THR A 112 10.58 -42.26 29.40
N LEU A 113 11.78 -42.04 28.86
CA LEU A 113 12.82 -43.07 28.77
C LEU A 113 13.26 -43.58 30.15
N LYS A 114 13.43 -42.69 31.14
CA LYS A 114 13.74 -43.08 32.53
C LYS A 114 12.68 -44.02 33.11
N TRP A 115 11.39 -43.69 32.94
CA TRP A 115 10.28 -44.54 33.40
C TRP A 115 10.24 -45.88 32.68
N VAL A 116 10.45 -45.90 31.36
CA VAL A 116 10.49 -47.14 30.56
C VAL A 116 11.62 -48.06 31.02
N ILE A 117 12.83 -47.53 31.24
CA ILE A 117 13.96 -48.32 31.76
C ILE A 117 13.65 -48.89 33.15
N GLY A 118 13.07 -48.07 34.03
CA GLY A 118 12.64 -48.53 35.36
C GLY A 118 11.61 -49.66 35.29
N ALA A 119 10.60 -49.53 34.42
CA ALA A 119 9.57 -50.55 34.21
C ALA A 119 10.15 -51.85 33.67
N ILE A 120 11.01 -51.81 32.65
CA ILE A 120 11.69 -52.99 32.08
C ILE A 120 12.54 -53.69 33.15
N GLY A 121 13.29 -52.93 33.95
CA GLY A 121 14.09 -53.47 35.05
C GLY A 121 13.23 -54.21 36.08
N PHE A 122 12.11 -53.61 36.50
CA PHE A 122 11.16 -54.25 37.41
C PHE A 122 10.53 -55.52 36.81
N GLN A 123 10.06 -55.46 35.56
CA GLN A 123 9.49 -56.62 34.87
C GLN A 123 10.48 -57.79 34.79
N THR A 124 11.75 -57.50 34.54
CA THR A 124 12.82 -58.51 34.49
C THR A 124 13.03 -59.18 35.85
N LEU A 125 13.06 -58.40 36.93
CA LEU A 125 13.20 -58.93 38.30
C LEU A 125 12.02 -59.83 38.68
N VAL A 126 10.79 -59.45 38.34
CA VAL A 126 9.59 -60.26 38.57
C VAL A 126 9.68 -61.59 37.82
N LEU A 127 10.04 -61.58 36.54
CA LEU A 127 10.18 -62.81 35.73
C LEU A 127 11.28 -63.75 36.27
N VAL A 128 12.42 -63.21 36.72
CA VAL A 128 13.47 -64.05 37.33
C VAL A 128 12.98 -64.67 38.64
N GLY A 129 12.31 -63.88 39.48
CA GLY A 129 11.76 -64.36 40.76
C GLY A 129 10.74 -65.48 40.59
N THR A 130 9.83 -65.36 39.61
CA THR A 130 8.84 -66.41 39.33
C THR A 130 9.50 -67.70 38.85
N ILE A 131 10.51 -67.63 37.97
CA ILE A 131 11.26 -68.80 37.49
C ILE A 131 12.00 -69.48 38.65
N VAL A 132 12.77 -68.72 39.45
CA VAL A 132 13.53 -69.27 40.58
C VAL A 132 12.61 -69.92 41.60
N GLY A 133 11.48 -69.28 41.93
CA GLY A 133 10.49 -69.82 42.84
C GLY A 133 9.89 -71.14 42.33
N ALA A 134 9.58 -71.24 41.04
CA ALA A 134 9.08 -72.46 40.42
C ALA A 134 10.11 -73.61 40.48
N VAL A 135 11.38 -73.33 40.19
CA VAL A 135 12.47 -74.32 40.29
C VAL A 135 12.64 -74.81 41.73
N ALA A 136 12.67 -73.90 42.70
CA ALA A 136 12.78 -74.26 44.12
C ALA A 136 11.62 -75.15 44.58
N ALA A 137 10.38 -74.81 44.17
CA ALA A 137 9.21 -75.64 44.45
C ALA A 137 9.36 -77.06 43.84
N LEU A 138 9.74 -77.16 42.56
CA LEU A 138 9.96 -78.45 41.89
C LEU A 138 10.98 -79.32 42.62
N THR A 139 12.12 -78.77 43.04
CA THR A 139 13.16 -79.55 43.75
C THR A 139 12.70 -80.11 45.09
N ARG A 140 11.76 -79.45 45.78
CA ARG A 140 11.20 -79.93 47.05
C ARG A 140 10.23 -81.09 46.89
N PHE A 141 9.65 -81.26 45.70
CA PHE A 141 8.71 -82.34 45.37
C PHE A 141 9.38 -83.57 44.74
N ILE A 142 10.70 -83.56 44.48
CA ILE A 142 11.44 -84.74 44.05
C ILE A 142 11.84 -85.54 45.31
N PRO A 143 11.24 -86.72 45.57
CA PRO A 143 11.64 -87.54 46.72
C PRO A 143 13.09 -88.01 46.55
N ALA A 144 13.92 -87.87 47.59
CA ALA A 144 15.25 -88.46 47.61
C ALA A 144 15.13 -89.98 47.47
N ALA A 145 15.66 -90.55 46.39
CA ALA A 145 15.73 -92.00 46.24
C ALA A 145 16.57 -92.57 47.40
N PRO A 146 16.09 -93.59 48.13
CA PRO A 146 16.88 -94.22 49.17
C PRO A 146 18.10 -94.89 48.53
N ILE A 147 19.29 -94.44 48.93
CA ILE A 147 20.54 -95.10 48.58
C ILE A 147 20.59 -96.39 49.40
N LEU A 148 20.30 -97.52 48.76
CA LEU A 148 20.56 -98.85 49.30
C LEU A 148 22.09 -99.03 49.44
N HIS A 149 22.62 -98.78 50.63
CA HIS A 149 23.87 -99.41 51.07
C HIS A 149 23.52 -100.74 51.74
N GLN A 150 24.30 -101.78 51.38
CA GLN A 150 24.23 -103.16 51.89
C GLN A 150 23.95 -103.29 53.38
#